data_AF-A0A0P0C462-F1
#
_entry.id   AF-A0A0P0C462-F1
#
_cell.length_a   1.000
_cell.length_b   1.000
_cell.length_c   1.000
_cell.angle_alpha   90.00
_cell.angle_beta   90.00
_cell.angle_gamma   90.00
#
_symmetry.space_group_name_H-M   'P 1'
#
loop_
_entity.id
_entity.type
_entity.pdbx_description
1 polymer ?
#
loop_
_entity_poly.entity_id
_entity_poly.type
_entity_poly.pdbx_seq_one_letter_code
_entity_poly.pdbx_strand_id
1 'polypeptide(L)'
;MVMKHTSYDLVVIGTGFASTFFLHKYLSKASPKAKVLVLEKGHFYAHAERVKEMRGEETPFSKLNPASKDTFENHNEKKGWVFSQGFGGSSNCWYGCTPRFMPSDFKMKTLYGIGNDWPIQYDDLDPYYAQVEELMSIAGPAATPFPKNASYPLPPHTFTTVDKILHKEYGNLYISQPTARASAPVKGRGVCCASTVCHVCPVDAKFTIENSGIGVYDDPRVELLYGAQVYSLDLEGNVARKANFLKDGKEHHVAAEVIALGTNALFNANILLNSGDSNPFTGKGIGEQIGLQASVYLDNLENVGGSTWVSANGYMLYDGDHRKDFAACLMESNNAPYFRMERGKWRHIVNFRLVFEDLPQAHNYVATTADRTKPAIHFKGHSEYAMRGIENMKAKLPGILSCLPVEKIEFAEPYESEAHILGSTRMSKTATEGVIDSRLIHHQYRNLFVLGSGSFTTYTPANPTLTLSALSLHAADKSF
;
A
#
# COMPACT_ATOMS: atom_id res chain seq x y z
N MET A 1 -19.17 19.58 -15.56
CA MET A 1 -18.55 19.37 -16.89
C MET A 1 -19.16 18.11 -17.49
N VAL A 2 -19.49 18.13 -18.79
CA VAL A 2 -20.13 17.01 -19.49
C VAL A 2 -19.03 16.11 -20.08
N MET A 3 -19.16 14.79 -19.91
CA MET A 3 -18.23 13.80 -20.49
C MET A 3 -18.13 13.99 -22.02
N LYS A 4 -16.94 13.88 -22.61
CA LYS A 4 -16.75 14.08 -24.06
C LYS A 4 -17.39 12.99 -24.91
N HIS A 5 -17.55 11.78 -24.36
CA HIS A 5 -18.06 10.62 -25.07
C HIS A 5 -19.14 9.90 -24.27
N THR A 6 -20.02 9.19 -24.97
CA THR A 6 -21.05 8.32 -24.36
C THR A 6 -20.52 6.92 -24.05
N SER A 7 -19.43 6.50 -24.68
CA SER A 7 -18.70 5.25 -24.43
C SER A 7 -17.19 5.42 -24.56
N TYR A 8 -16.44 4.60 -23.82
CA TYR A 8 -14.97 4.62 -23.76
C TYR A 8 -14.40 3.21 -23.96
N ASP A 9 -13.17 3.11 -24.45
CA ASP A 9 -12.48 1.83 -24.57
C ASP A 9 -12.05 1.32 -23.18
N LEU A 10 -11.68 2.24 -22.29
CA LEU A 10 -11.32 1.96 -20.90
C LEU A 10 -11.92 3.00 -19.96
N VAL A 11 -12.56 2.53 -18.89
CA VAL A 11 -12.90 3.35 -17.71
C VAL A 11 -12.06 2.87 -16.52
N VAL A 12 -11.23 3.77 -15.97
CA VAL A 12 -10.46 3.53 -14.74
C VAL A 12 -11.11 4.27 -13.58
N ILE A 13 -11.30 3.58 -12.46
CA ILE A 13 -11.98 4.13 -11.28
C ILE A 13 -10.97 4.32 -10.15
N GLY A 14 -10.74 5.57 -9.78
CA GLY A 14 -9.73 6.02 -8.81
C GLY A 14 -8.43 6.47 -9.46
N THR A 15 -7.67 7.32 -8.77
CA THR A 15 -6.37 7.86 -9.23
C THR A 15 -5.20 7.49 -8.31
N GLY A 16 -5.36 6.45 -7.48
CA GLY A 16 -4.29 5.96 -6.62
C GLY A 16 -3.17 5.26 -7.40
N PHE A 17 -2.23 4.66 -6.65
CA PHE A 17 -1.12 3.87 -7.22
C PHE A 17 -1.61 2.83 -8.24
N ALA A 18 -2.55 1.97 -7.85
CA ALA A 18 -2.99 0.88 -8.72
C ALA A 18 -3.50 1.38 -10.08
N SER A 19 -4.42 2.34 -10.08
CA SER A 19 -4.93 2.98 -11.29
C SER A 19 -3.87 3.66 -12.12
N THR A 20 -2.98 4.44 -11.48
CA THR A 20 -1.97 5.23 -12.21
C THR A 20 -1.00 4.31 -12.95
N PHE A 21 -0.51 3.27 -12.27
CA PHE A 21 0.45 2.34 -12.87
C PHE A 21 -0.21 1.45 -13.94
N PHE A 22 -1.43 0.96 -13.69
CA PHE A 22 -2.19 0.24 -14.72
C PHE A 22 -2.41 1.11 -15.97
N LEU A 23 -2.87 2.35 -15.79
CA LEU A 23 -3.13 3.28 -16.89
C LEU A 23 -1.85 3.64 -17.64
N HIS A 24 -0.75 3.91 -16.93
CA HIS A 24 0.56 4.16 -17.53
C HIS A 24 0.96 3.04 -18.51
N LYS A 25 0.83 1.78 -18.07
CA LYS A 25 1.18 0.63 -18.90
C LYS A 25 0.18 0.41 -20.03
N TYR A 26 -1.12 0.55 -19.77
CA TYR A 26 -2.15 0.48 -20.80
C TYR A 26 -1.88 1.48 -21.93
N LEU A 27 -1.63 2.75 -21.61
CA LEU A 27 -1.39 3.82 -22.59
C LEU A 27 -0.16 3.56 -23.47
N SER A 28 0.84 2.83 -22.97
CA SER A 28 2.02 2.44 -23.75
C SER A 28 1.72 1.43 -24.87
N LYS A 29 0.59 0.73 -24.78
CA LYS A 29 0.17 -0.31 -25.74
C LYS A 29 -1.10 0.04 -26.49
N ALA A 30 -1.95 0.87 -25.89
CA ALA A 30 -3.23 1.24 -26.44
C ALA A 30 -3.08 1.99 -27.76
N SER A 31 -4.10 1.84 -28.62
CA SER A 31 -4.21 2.61 -29.86
C SER A 31 -4.05 4.11 -29.59
N PRO A 32 -3.42 4.87 -30.52
CA PRO A 32 -3.38 6.34 -30.45
C PRO A 32 -4.78 6.98 -30.45
N LYS A 33 -5.82 6.23 -30.84
CA LYS A 33 -7.23 6.68 -30.86
C LYS A 33 -8.04 6.19 -29.67
N ALA A 34 -7.42 5.50 -28.71
CA ALA A 34 -8.12 5.00 -27.54
C ALA A 34 -8.77 6.16 -26.76
N LYS A 35 -9.97 5.93 -26.26
CA LYS A 35 -10.74 6.82 -25.42
C LYS A 35 -10.71 6.28 -24.01
N VAL A 36 -10.06 6.99 -23.10
CA VAL A 36 -9.96 6.59 -21.70
C VAL A 36 -10.66 7.61 -20.83
N LEU A 37 -11.51 7.14 -19.93
CA LEU A 37 -12.08 7.95 -18.87
C LEU A 37 -11.54 7.49 -17.51
N VAL A 38 -11.16 8.45 -16.68
CA VAL A 38 -10.77 8.22 -15.30
C VAL A 38 -11.76 8.93 -14.39
N LEU A 39 -12.34 8.20 -13.43
CA LEU A 39 -13.30 8.72 -12.46
C LEU A 39 -12.64 8.81 -11.09
N GLU A 40 -12.56 10.01 -10.52
CA GLU A 40 -12.03 10.27 -9.18
C GLU A 40 -13.12 10.81 -8.26
N LYS A 41 -13.35 10.14 -7.12
CA LYS A 41 -14.34 10.57 -6.12
C LYS A 41 -14.02 11.95 -5.58
N GLY A 42 -12.77 12.22 -5.25
CA GLY A 42 -12.36 13.49 -4.68
C GLY A 42 -11.97 14.52 -5.75
N HIS A 43 -11.23 15.53 -5.31
CA HIS A 43 -10.72 16.61 -6.16
C HIS A 43 -9.19 16.63 -6.20
N PHE A 44 -8.64 17.37 -7.16
CA PHE A 44 -7.23 17.74 -7.11
C PHE A 44 -6.99 18.72 -5.98
N TYR A 45 -6.15 18.33 -5.02
CA TYR A 45 -5.74 19.16 -3.91
C TYR A 45 -4.23 19.36 -4.00
N ALA A 46 -3.76 20.53 -4.43
CA ALA A 46 -2.35 20.74 -4.72
C ALA A 46 -1.45 20.59 -3.48
N HIS A 47 -0.21 20.15 -3.69
CA HIS A 47 0.82 20.02 -2.65
C HIS A 47 1.00 21.29 -1.83
N ALA A 48 1.08 22.45 -2.47
CA ALA A 48 1.27 23.73 -1.80
C ALA A 48 0.14 24.03 -0.81
N GLU A 49 -1.10 23.67 -1.14
CA GLU A 49 -2.24 23.85 -0.25
C GLU A 49 -2.22 22.84 0.91
N ARG A 50 -1.85 21.58 0.66
CA ARG A 50 -1.59 20.60 1.75
C ARG A 50 -0.56 21.10 2.75
N VAL A 51 0.49 21.78 2.28
CA VAL A 51 1.53 22.37 3.15
C VAL A 51 0.98 23.55 3.97
N LYS A 52 0.09 24.37 3.41
CA LYS A 52 -0.58 25.45 4.16
C LYS A 52 -1.47 24.90 5.27
N GLU A 53 -2.27 23.88 4.97
CA GLU A 53 -3.13 23.23 5.97
C GLU A 53 -2.31 22.63 7.13
N MET A 54 -1.14 22.05 6.83
CA MET A 54 -0.20 21.58 7.86
C MET A 54 0.33 22.69 8.78
N ARG A 55 0.27 23.95 8.36
CA ARG A 55 0.62 25.13 9.17
C ARG A 55 -0.57 25.70 9.93
N GLY A 56 -1.75 25.07 9.82
CA GLY A 56 -2.99 25.56 10.42
C GLY A 56 -3.66 26.68 9.62
N GLU A 57 -3.26 26.90 8.37
CA GLU A 57 -3.88 27.90 7.50
C GLU A 57 -5.18 27.36 6.90
N GLU A 58 -6.20 28.21 6.77
CA GLU A 58 -7.43 27.84 6.07
C GLU A 58 -7.16 27.67 4.58
N THR A 59 -7.51 26.49 4.04
CA THR A 59 -7.51 26.24 2.60
C THR A 59 -8.95 26.05 2.12
N PRO A 60 -9.27 26.41 0.85
CA PRO A 60 -10.59 26.13 0.26
C PRO A 60 -10.99 24.64 0.28
N PHE A 61 -10.01 23.75 0.47
CA PHE A 61 -10.15 22.30 0.35
C PHE A 61 -10.46 21.57 1.64
N SER A 62 -10.20 22.17 2.81
CA SER A 62 -10.57 21.60 4.12
C SER A 62 -12.07 21.25 4.23
N LYS A 63 -12.91 21.90 3.43
CA LYS A 63 -14.36 21.68 3.33
C LYS A 63 -14.79 20.71 2.21
N LEU A 64 -13.89 20.37 1.29
CA LEU A 64 -14.21 19.64 0.06
C LEU A 64 -14.04 18.12 0.17
N ASN A 65 -13.26 17.64 1.14
CA ASN A 65 -13.06 16.20 1.36
C ASN A 65 -13.41 15.83 2.80
N PRO A 66 -14.35 14.89 3.03
CA PRO A 66 -14.61 14.41 4.38
C PRO A 66 -13.39 13.68 4.97
N ALA A 67 -13.32 13.56 6.30
CA ALA A 67 -12.32 12.68 6.90
C ALA A 67 -12.60 11.23 6.47
N SER A 68 -11.57 10.38 6.39
CA SER A 68 -11.75 8.98 5.93
C SER A 68 -12.85 8.26 6.73
N LYS A 69 -12.88 8.46 8.05
CA LYS A 69 -13.87 7.91 8.98
C LYS A 69 -15.34 8.23 8.65
N ASP A 70 -15.61 9.29 7.90
CA ASP A 70 -16.98 9.71 7.55
C ASP A 70 -17.48 9.05 6.25
N THR A 71 -16.61 8.28 5.59
CA THR A 71 -16.85 7.69 4.26
C THR A 71 -17.24 6.22 4.28
N PHE A 72 -17.29 5.61 5.45
CA PHE A 72 -17.66 4.22 5.68
C PHE A 72 -18.33 4.07 7.06
N GLU A 73 -19.13 3.02 7.24
CA GLU A 73 -19.64 2.61 8.54
C GLU A 73 -18.63 1.66 9.20
N ASN A 74 -18.07 2.04 10.35
CA ASN A 74 -17.08 1.24 11.05
C ASN A 74 -17.72 0.49 12.23
N HIS A 75 -17.79 -0.84 12.15
CA HIS A 75 -18.34 -1.65 13.23
C HIS A 75 -17.28 -2.08 14.27
N ASN A 76 -16.07 -1.52 14.21
CA ASN A 76 -15.06 -1.67 15.24
C ASN A 76 -14.36 -0.33 15.52
N GLU A 77 -14.80 0.34 16.59
CA GLU A 77 -14.31 1.67 16.97
C GLU A 77 -12.82 1.68 17.37
N LYS A 78 -12.25 0.54 17.77
CA LYS A 78 -10.83 0.42 18.14
C LYS A 78 -9.91 0.28 16.92
N LYS A 79 -10.48 0.20 15.72
CA LYS A 79 -9.78 -0.04 14.46
C LYS A 79 -10.04 1.13 13.51
N GLY A 80 -9.05 2.00 13.35
CA GLY A 80 -9.08 3.04 12.33
C GLY A 80 -8.82 2.49 10.92
N TRP A 81 -9.43 3.08 9.89
CA TRP A 81 -9.05 2.83 8.49
C TRP A 81 -8.59 4.14 7.86
N VAL A 82 -7.31 4.19 7.49
CA VAL A 82 -6.63 5.41 7.08
C VAL A 82 -6.31 5.36 5.58
N PHE A 83 -6.77 6.37 4.86
CA PHE A 83 -6.44 6.62 3.46
C PHE A 83 -6.75 8.08 3.13
N SER A 84 -6.12 8.60 2.08
CA SER A 84 -6.45 9.93 1.56
C SER A 84 -7.46 9.83 0.42
N GLN A 85 -8.42 10.74 0.42
CA GLN A 85 -9.33 10.97 -0.69
C GLN A 85 -8.76 12.02 -1.65
N GLY A 86 -9.21 12.00 -2.90
CA GLY A 86 -8.78 12.94 -3.92
C GLY A 86 -7.65 12.41 -4.80
N PHE A 87 -7.24 13.27 -5.74
CA PHE A 87 -6.27 12.91 -6.76
C PHE A 87 -4.99 12.33 -6.16
N GLY A 88 -4.59 11.15 -6.63
CA GLY A 88 -3.40 10.44 -6.16
C GLY A 88 -3.61 9.57 -4.92
N GLY A 89 -4.77 9.64 -4.27
CA GLY A 89 -5.15 8.82 -3.11
C GLY A 89 -4.09 8.83 -2.00
N SER A 90 -3.83 7.66 -1.41
CA SER A 90 -2.88 7.51 -0.29
C SER A 90 -1.41 7.83 -0.63
N SER A 91 -1.06 8.10 -1.90
CA SER A 91 0.26 8.68 -2.21
C SER A 91 0.46 10.05 -1.56
N ASN A 92 -0.62 10.72 -1.15
CA ASN A 92 -0.58 12.00 -0.45
C ASN A 92 -0.30 11.87 1.06
N CYS A 93 -0.38 10.68 1.66
CA CYS A 93 -0.20 10.49 3.12
C CYS A 93 0.79 9.38 3.52
N TRP A 94 1.23 8.55 2.57
CA TRP A 94 2.19 7.46 2.82
C TRP A 94 3.60 7.93 3.19
N TYR A 95 4.46 7.02 3.64
CA TYR A 95 5.81 7.33 4.14
C TYR A 95 6.93 6.99 3.14
N GLY A 96 6.57 6.47 1.97
CA GLY A 96 7.52 6.15 0.90
C GLY A 96 8.33 4.87 1.13
N CYS A 97 7.93 4.00 2.06
CA CYS A 97 8.58 2.71 2.30
C CYS A 97 8.21 1.72 1.16
N THR A 98 9.21 1.06 0.57
CA THR A 98 9.02 0.21 -0.61
C THR A 98 9.84 -1.09 -0.55
N PRO A 99 9.77 -1.89 0.53
CA PRO A 99 10.34 -3.22 0.51
C PRO A 99 9.66 -4.09 -0.56
N ARG A 100 10.43 -4.98 -1.20
CA ARG A 100 9.85 -6.06 -2.00
C ARG A 100 9.38 -7.20 -1.09
N PHE A 101 8.45 -8.02 -1.58
CA PHE A 101 8.08 -9.27 -0.93
C PHE A 101 9.20 -10.31 -1.08
N MET A 102 9.21 -11.32 -0.22
CA MET A 102 10.09 -12.48 -0.40
C MET A 102 9.46 -13.51 -1.33
N PRO A 103 10.25 -14.35 -2.03
CA PRO A 103 9.71 -15.45 -2.83
C PRO A 103 8.80 -16.41 -2.06
N SER A 104 9.05 -16.58 -0.76
CA SER A 104 8.22 -17.38 0.17
C SER A 104 6.83 -16.81 0.42
N ASP A 105 6.65 -15.48 0.34
CA ASP A 105 5.35 -14.83 0.56
C ASP A 105 4.30 -15.26 -0.48
N PHE A 106 4.75 -15.67 -1.66
CA PHE A 106 3.90 -16.17 -2.75
C PHE A 106 3.48 -17.63 -2.57
N LYS A 107 4.05 -18.35 -1.59
CA LYS A 107 3.97 -19.81 -1.43
C LYS A 107 3.59 -20.26 -0.02
N MET A 108 2.76 -19.48 0.69
CA MET A 108 2.43 -19.74 2.10
C MET A 108 1.83 -21.14 2.34
N LYS A 109 0.96 -21.62 1.45
CA LYS A 109 0.34 -22.94 1.59
C LYS A 109 1.32 -24.04 1.23
N THR A 110 2.06 -23.88 0.13
CA THR A 110 3.04 -24.88 -0.32
C THR A 110 4.20 -25.05 0.66
N LEU A 111 4.74 -23.96 1.23
CA LEU A 111 5.93 -24.02 2.11
C LEU A 111 5.58 -24.25 3.59
N TYR A 112 4.49 -23.65 4.06
CA TYR A 112 4.16 -23.62 5.48
C TYR A 112 2.83 -24.29 5.84
N GLY A 113 2.06 -24.77 4.86
CA GLY A 113 0.80 -25.46 5.10
C GLY A 113 -0.34 -24.57 5.59
N ILE A 114 -0.17 -23.24 5.56
CA ILE A 114 -1.14 -22.26 6.04
C ILE A 114 -1.51 -21.25 4.94
N GLY A 115 -2.66 -20.59 5.09
CA GLY A 115 -3.11 -19.59 4.12
C GLY A 115 -3.31 -20.17 2.72
N ASN A 116 -3.00 -19.37 1.70
CA ASN A 116 -3.09 -19.76 0.30
C ASN A 116 -1.85 -19.30 -0.46
N ASP A 117 -1.51 -20.02 -1.52
CA ASP A 117 -0.49 -19.57 -2.46
C ASP A 117 -1.06 -18.52 -3.40
N TRP A 118 -0.22 -17.57 -3.77
CA TRP A 118 -0.53 -16.62 -4.83
C TRP A 118 -0.57 -17.39 -6.18
N PRO A 119 -1.47 -17.03 -7.12
CA PRO A 119 -1.53 -17.63 -8.45
C PRO A 119 -0.45 -17.08 -9.40
N ILE A 120 0.54 -16.37 -8.85
CA ILE A 120 1.75 -15.84 -9.49
C ILE A 120 2.94 -16.08 -8.58
N GLN A 121 4.15 -16.00 -9.12
CA GLN A 121 5.40 -16.17 -8.41
C GLN A 121 6.20 -14.87 -8.37
N TYR A 122 7.23 -14.84 -7.52
CA TYR A 122 8.14 -13.69 -7.42
C TYR A 122 8.71 -13.28 -8.79
N ASP A 123 9.18 -14.26 -9.56
CA ASP A 123 9.85 -14.03 -10.86
C ASP A 123 8.89 -13.46 -11.91
N ASP A 124 7.58 -13.68 -11.77
CA ASP A 124 6.57 -13.04 -12.62
C ASP A 124 6.51 -11.52 -12.37
N LEU A 125 6.85 -11.07 -11.15
CA LEU A 125 6.80 -9.67 -10.73
C LEU A 125 8.15 -8.96 -10.72
N ASP A 126 9.28 -9.66 -10.63
CA ASP A 126 10.63 -9.04 -10.60
C ASP A 126 10.86 -7.99 -11.70
N PRO A 127 10.51 -8.24 -12.98
CA PRO A 127 10.65 -7.22 -14.03
C PRO A 127 9.76 -5.99 -13.84
N TYR A 128 8.61 -6.16 -13.18
CA TYR A 128 7.67 -5.06 -12.91
C TYR A 128 8.04 -4.32 -11.63
N TYR A 129 8.61 -4.99 -10.63
CA TYR A 129 9.25 -4.33 -9.50
C TYR A 129 10.35 -3.38 -9.97
N ALA A 130 11.22 -3.82 -10.88
CA ALA A 130 12.27 -2.98 -11.46
C ALA A 130 11.69 -1.75 -12.18
N GLN A 131 10.62 -1.93 -12.96
CA GLN A 131 9.93 -0.82 -13.64
C GLN A 131 9.32 0.19 -12.65
N VAL A 132 8.65 -0.28 -11.59
CA VAL A 132 8.08 0.62 -10.58
C VAL A 132 9.18 1.36 -9.82
N GLU A 133 10.28 0.67 -9.50
CA GLU A 133 11.44 1.29 -8.85
C GLU A 133 11.99 2.45 -9.69
N GLU A 134 12.13 2.26 -11.00
CA GLU A 134 12.54 3.32 -11.93
C GLU A 134 11.52 4.48 -11.96
N LEU A 135 10.24 4.16 -12.17
CA LEU A 135 9.16 5.16 -12.24
C LEU A 135 9.01 5.99 -10.96
N MET A 136 9.28 5.39 -9.79
CA MET A 136 9.25 6.08 -8.50
C MET A 136 10.62 6.64 -8.07
N SER A 137 11.67 6.41 -8.86
CA SER A 137 13.07 6.71 -8.53
C SER A 137 13.45 6.23 -7.13
N ILE A 138 13.28 4.94 -6.87
CA ILE A 138 13.49 4.34 -5.56
C ILE A 138 14.98 4.36 -5.20
N ALA A 139 15.28 4.84 -4.00
CA ALA A 139 16.58 4.74 -3.36
C ALA A 139 16.70 3.42 -2.62
N GLY A 140 17.81 2.70 -2.76
CA GLY A 140 18.00 1.44 -2.05
C GLY A 140 19.42 0.89 -2.11
N PRO A 141 19.72 -0.13 -1.29
CA PRO A 141 21.06 -0.70 -1.14
C PRO A 141 21.43 -1.59 -2.34
N ALA A 142 22.73 -1.81 -2.55
CA ALA A 142 23.22 -2.66 -3.64
C ALA A 142 22.88 -4.15 -3.45
N ALA A 143 22.85 -4.61 -2.20
CA ALA A 143 22.53 -6.00 -1.85
C ALA A 143 21.25 -6.05 -1.02
N THR A 144 20.44 -7.08 -1.27
CA THR A 144 19.12 -7.28 -0.67
C THR A 144 18.96 -8.73 -0.20
N PRO A 145 18.09 -9.01 0.78
CA PRO A 145 17.80 -10.37 1.22
C PRO A 145 16.82 -11.11 0.29
N PHE A 146 16.07 -10.37 -0.54
CA PHE A 146 15.28 -10.91 -1.65
C PHE A 146 16.10 -10.90 -2.95
N PRO A 147 15.83 -11.81 -3.91
CA PRO A 147 16.44 -11.78 -5.22
C PRO A 147 16.04 -10.51 -5.97
N LYS A 148 16.92 -9.93 -6.77
CA LYS A 148 16.65 -8.71 -7.54
C LYS A 148 17.59 -8.63 -8.73
N ASN A 149 17.04 -8.57 -9.94
CA ASN A 149 17.85 -8.62 -11.17
C ASN A 149 18.39 -7.24 -11.61
N ALA A 150 17.72 -6.16 -11.23
CA ALA A 150 18.10 -4.78 -11.59
C ALA A 150 18.56 -4.01 -10.34
N SER A 151 19.53 -3.11 -10.45
CA SER A 151 19.91 -2.21 -9.34
C SER A 151 18.79 -1.22 -9.00
N TYR A 152 18.84 -0.62 -7.81
CA TYR A 152 17.98 0.53 -7.51
C TYR A 152 18.42 1.76 -8.32
N PRO A 153 17.48 2.62 -8.77
CA PRO A 153 17.80 3.83 -9.52
C PRO A 153 18.66 4.83 -8.76
N LEU A 154 18.47 4.92 -7.44
CA LEU A 154 19.19 5.86 -6.58
C LEU A 154 19.95 5.15 -5.46
N PRO A 155 21.06 5.72 -4.96
CA PRO A 155 21.83 5.14 -3.86
C PRO A 155 21.01 5.12 -2.55
N PRO A 156 21.36 4.25 -1.58
CA PRO A 156 20.62 4.12 -0.34
C PRO A 156 20.71 5.38 0.53
N HIS A 157 19.69 5.55 1.38
CA HIS A 157 19.74 6.52 2.48
C HIS A 157 20.71 6.07 3.57
N THR A 158 21.20 7.02 4.36
CA THR A 158 22.24 6.74 5.37
C THR A 158 21.64 6.06 6.59
N PHE A 159 22.37 5.08 7.12
CA PHE A 159 22.10 4.45 8.41
C PHE A 159 22.31 5.36 9.61
N THR A 160 21.59 5.09 10.69
CA THR A 160 21.92 5.57 12.03
C THR A 160 23.16 4.86 12.59
N THR A 161 23.62 5.26 13.78
CA THR A 161 24.73 4.60 14.48
C THR A 161 24.36 3.17 14.88
N VAL A 162 23.14 2.95 15.37
CA VAL A 162 22.65 1.60 15.71
C VAL A 162 22.49 0.74 14.45
N ASP A 163 21.91 1.30 13.39
CA ASP A 163 21.71 0.59 12.13
C ASP A 163 23.03 0.07 11.54
N LYS A 164 24.13 0.84 11.67
CA LYS A 164 25.47 0.41 11.22
C LYS A 164 25.97 -0.82 12.00
N ILE A 165 25.70 -0.90 13.30
CA ILE A 165 26.09 -2.04 14.13
C ILE A 165 25.26 -3.27 13.72
N LEU A 166 23.95 -3.10 13.57
CA LEU A 166 23.06 -4.18 13.13
C LEU A 166 23.38 -4.66 11.71
N HIS A 167 23.70 -3.76 10.79
CA HIS A 167 24.16 -4.12 9.44
C HIS A 167 25.48 -4.88 9.47
N LYS A 168 26.42 -4.48 10.35
CA LYS A 168 27.70 -5.20 10.51
C LYS A 168 27.49 -6.63 11.03
N GLU A 169 26.54 -6.82 11.94
CA GLU A 169 26.21 -8.14 12.51
C GLU A 169 25.45 -9.02 11.51
N TYR A 170 24.42 -8.49 10.86
CA TYR A 170 23.47 -9.27 10.07
C TYR A 170 23.66 -9.18 8.54
N GLY A 171 24.56 -8.33 8.07
CA GLY A 171 24.83 -8.13 6.65
C GLY A 171 23.56 -7.82 5.86
N ASN A 172 23.28 -8.64 4.84
CA ASN A 172 22.13 -8.45 3.94
C ASN A 172 20.77 -8.74 4.59
N LEU A 173 20.73 -9.29 5.81
CA LEU A 173 19.49 -9.42 6.57
C LEU A 173 19.11 -8.12 7.30
N TYR A 174 19.98 -7.11 7.34
CA TYR A 174 19.66 -5.80 7.89
C TYR A 174 20.15 -4.71 6.93
N ILE A 175 19.26 -4.11 6.15
CA ILE A 175 19.61 -3.26 5.01
C ILE A 175 19.04 -1.84 5.14
N SER A 176 19.63 -0.88 4.40
CA SER A 176 19.03 0.45 4.26
C SER A 176 17.68 0.31 3.59
N GLN A 177 16.65 0.94 4.14
CA GLN A 177 15.29 0.74 3.66
C GLN A 177 15.15 1.24 2.22
N PRO A 178 14.72 0.38 1.27
CA PRO A 178 14.30 0.84 -0.05
C PRO A 178 13.13 1.83 0.07
N THR A 179 13.24 2.98 -0.59
CA THR A 179 12.27 4.04 -0.41
C THR A 179 12.10 4.96 -1.63
N ALA A 180 10.87 5.40 -1.87
CA ALA A 180 10.53 6.40 -2.88
C ALA A 180 10.78 7.85 -2.41
N ARG A 181 11.80 8.06 -1.57
CA ARG A 181 12.32 9.36 -1.14
C ARG A 181 13.64 9.60 -1.88
N ALA A 182 13.69 10.63 -2.72
CA ALA A 182 14.83 10.86 -3.59
C ALA A 182 16.12 11.12 -2.77
N SER A 183 17.16 10.29 -2.95
CA SER A 183 18.48 10.47 -2.32
C SER A 183 19.45 11.29 -3.18
N ALA A 184 19.11 11.52 -4.45
CA ALA A 184 19.76 12.44 -5.37
C ALA A 184 18.68 13.19 -6.20
N PRO A 185 19.00 14.32 -6.85
CA PRO A 185 18.04 15.06 -7.65
C PRO A 185 17.48 14.18 -8.79
N VAL A 186 16.16 14.22 -8.99
CA VAL A 186 15.48 13.53 -10.09
C VAL A 186 14.52 14.48 -10.79
N LYS A 187 14.00 14.08 -11.96
CA LYS A 187 13.03 14.91 -12.69
C LYS A 187 11.82 15.20 -11.81
N GLY A 188 11.53 16.48 -11.59
CA GLY A 188 10.37 16.94 -10.82
C GLY A 188 10.50 16.89 -9.30
N ARG A 189 11.59 16.34 -8.72
CA ARG A 189 11.77 16.27 -7.26
C ARG A 189 13.19 16.58 -6.81
N GLY A 190 13.28 17.39 -5.75
CA GLY A 190 14.54 17.66 -5.05
C GLY A 190 14.98 16.50 -4.14
N VAL A 191 16.17 16.63 -3.55
CA VAL A 191 16.72 15.64 -2.61
C VAL A 191 15.94 15.69 -1.29
N CYS A 192 15.69 14.53 -0.69
CA CYS A 192 15.12 14.41 0.65
C CYS A 192 16.05 15.09 1.67
N CYS A 193 15.54 16.11 2.36
CA CYS A 193 16.27 16.83 3.41
C CYS A 193 16.12 16.20 4.81
N ALA A 194 15.62 14.96 4.90
CA ALA A 194 15.38 14.26 6.16
C ALA A 194 14.50 15.05 7.16
N SER A 195 13.50 15.80 6.68
CA SER A 195 12.67 16.67 7.53
C SER A 195 11.87 15.97 8.63
N THR A 196 11.84 14.63 8.64
CA THR A 196 10.96 13.77 9.45
C THR A 196 9.46 13.95 9.17
N VAL A 197 9.08 14.87 8.28
CA VAL A 197 7.69 15.07 7.88
C VAL A 197 7.45 14.32 6.57
N CYS A 198 7.04 13.05 6.67
CA CYS A 198 6.80 12.22 5.50
C CYS A 198 5.35 12.27 5.00
N HIS A 199 4.36 12.43 5.89
CA HIS A 199 2.94 12.40 5.52
C HIS A 199 2.64 13.46 4.44
N VAL A 200 2.95 14.74 4.70
CA VAL A 200 2.99 15.82 3.68
C VAL A 200 4.42 16.35 3.59
N CYS A 201 5.22 15.82 2.65
CA CYS A 201 6.62 16.17 2.52
C CYS A 201 6.78 17.66 2.16
N PRO A 202 7.37 18.53 3.01
CA PRO A 202 7.36 19.98 2.80
C PRO A 202 8.19 20.45 1.59
N VAL A 203 9.17 19.64 1.17
CA VAL A 203 10.04 19.90 0.02
C VAL A 203 9.72 19.03 -1.20
N ASP A 204 8.60 18.30 -1.13
CA ASP A 204 8.07 17.45 -2.21
C ASP A 204 9.05 16.39 -2.77
N ALA A 205 10.03 15.96 -1.96
CA ALA A 205 11.04 14.98 -2.35
C ALA A 205 10.54 13.51 -2.35
N LYS A 206 9.48 13.24 -1.58
CA LYS A 206 8.80 11.92 -1.54
C LYS A 206 7.90 11.79 -2.77
N PHE A 207 7.95 10.64 -3.44
CA PHE A 207 7.06 10.38 -4.58
C PHE A 207 5.59 10.56 -4.17
N THR A 208 4.85 11.25 -5.02
CA THR A 208 3.38 11.29 -5.02
C THR A 208 2.91 11.13 -6.47
N ILE A 209 1.65 10.74 -6.67
CA ILE A 209 1.11 10.74 -8.04
C ILE A 209 1.10 12.16 -8.62
N GLU A 210 0.89 13.19 -7.80
CA GLU A 210 0.96 14.59 -8.24
C GLU A 210 2.32 14.99 -8.80
N ASN A 211 3.43 14.70 -8.09
CA ASN A 211 4.73 15.22 -8.48
C ASN A 211 5.47 14.39 -9.53
N SER A 212 5.11 13.10 -9.68
CA SER A 212 5.83 12.16 -10.54
C SER A 212 4.93 11.32 -11.44
N GLY A 213 3.65 11.16 -11.11
CA GLY A 213 2.68 10.35 -11.86
C GLY A 213 1.69 11.15 -12.72
N ILE A 214 1.63 12.48 -12.56
CA ILE A 214 0.58 13.33 -13.14
C ILE A 214 0.55 13.30 -14.65
N GLY A 215 1.72 13.14 -15.30
CA GLY A 215 1.83 13.12 -16.76
C GLY A 215 1.04 11.99 -17.45
N VAL A 216 0.65 10.93 -16.73
CA VAL A 216 -0.25 9.88 -17.25
C VAL A 216 -1.64 10.46 -17.57
N TYR A 217 -2.08 11.47 -16.82
CA TYR A 217 -3.38 12.10 -16.96
C TYR A 217 -3.37 13.29 -17.94
N ASP A 218 -2.19 13.76 -18.35
CA ASP A 218 -2.01 14.78 -19.40
C ASP A 218 -2.06 14.17 -20.82
N ASP A 219 -2.09 12.84 -20.94
CA ASP A 219 -2.21 12.16 -22.24
C ASP A 219 -3.52 12.58 -22.93
N PRO A 220 -3.49 13.01 -24.20
CA PRO A 220 -4.68 13.52 -24.91
C PRO A 220 -5.80 12.49 -25.06
N ARG A 221 -5.51 11.20 -24.87
CA ARG A 221 -6.49 10.09 -24.87
C ARG A 221 -7.27 9.99 -23.55
N VAL A 222 -6.76 10.61 -22.49
CA VAL A 222 -7.32 10.51 -21.14
C VAL A 222 -8.22 11.71 -20.83
N GLU A 223 -9.42 11.41 -20.38
CA GLU A 223 -10.33 12.35 -19.75
C GLU A 223 -10.41 12.03 -18.26
N LEU A 224 -10.16 13.01 -17.39
CA LEU A 224 -10.23 12.85 -15.93
C LEU A 224 -11.41 13.65 -15.36
N LEU A 225 -12.28 12.99 -14.62
CA LEU A 225 -13.46 13.57 -13.99
C LEU A 225 -13.38 13.49 -12.46
N TYR A 226 -13.27 14.66 -11.81
CA TYR A 226 -13.30 14.81 -10.36
C TYR A 226 -14.72 14.89 -9.79
N GLY A 227 -14.85 14.55 -8.51
CA GLY A 227 -16.14 14.54 -7.81
C GLY A 227 -17.08 13.44 -8.28
N ALA A 228 -16.55 12.38 -8.92
CA ALA A 228 -17.30 11.28 -9.51
C ALA A 228 -17.11 10.00 -8.68
N GLN A 229 -18.04 9.73 -7.76
CA GLN A 229 -18.01 8.54 -6.92
C GLN A 229 -18.78 7.40 -7.56
N VAL A 230 -18.06 6.41 -8.10
CA VAL A 230 -18.67 5.16 -8.56
C VAL A 230 -19.19 4.36 -7.37
N TYR A 231 -20.41 3.84 -7.48
CA TYR A 231 -21.05 3.03 -6.43
C TYR A 231 -21.53 1.66 -6.92
N SER A 232 -21.71 1.45 -8.23
CA SER A 232 -22.03 0.13 -8.81
C SER A 232 -21.68 0.07 -10.30
N LEU A 233 -21.77 -1.12 -10.86
CA LEU A 233 -21.61 -1.46 -12.27
C LEU A 233 -22.87 -2.14 -12.79
N ASP A 234 -23.17 -1.96 -14.07
CA ASP A 234 -24.19 -2.76 -14.76
C ASP A 234 -23.52 -4.04 -15.27
N LEU A 235 -23.90 -5.19 -14.72
CA LEU A 235 -23.35 -6.49 -15.07
C LEU A 235 -24.36 -7.25 -15.96
N GLU A 236 -23.89 -7.80 -17.07
CA GLU A 236 -24.71 -8.55 -18.01
C GLU A 236 -23.97 -9.82 -18.45
N GLY A 237 -24.48 -10.97 -18.02
CA GLY A 237 -23.78 -12.25 -18.20
C GLY A 237 -22.39 -12.20 -17.57
N ASN A 238 -21.35 -12.34 -18.39
CA ASN A 238 -19.95 -12.30 -17.97
C ASN A 238 -19.23 -11.00 -18.36
N VAL A 239 -19.95 -9.88 -18.43
CA VAL A 239 -19.42 -8.57 -18.85
C VAL A 239 -19.92 -7.44 -17.97
N ALA A 240 -19.04 -6.52 -17.59
CA ALA A 240 -19.40 -5.24 -17.01
C ALA A 240 -19.61 -4.20 -18.14
N ARG A 241 -20.79 -3.60 -18.22
CA ARG A 241 -21.20 -2.73 -19.34
C ARG A 241 -21.05 -1.26 -19.03
N LYS A 242 -21.40 -0.85 -17.81
CA LYS A 242 -21.44 0.55 -17.40
C LYS A 242 -20.94 0.71 -15.97
N ALA A 243 -20.37 1.87 -15.68
CA ALA A 243 -20.11 2.33 -14.32
C ALA A 243 -21.14 3.39 -13.93
N ASN A 244 -21.80 3.20 -12.79
CA ASN A 244 -22.78 4.13 -12.21
C ASN A 244 -22.11 4.95 -11.10
N PHE A 245 -22.23 6.27 -11.18
CA PHE A 245 -21.55 7.18 -10.27
C PHE A 245 -22.41 8.36 -9.86
N LEU A 246 -22.18 8.85 -8.64
CA LEU A 246 -22.70 10.12 -8.17
C LEU A 246 -21.73 11.24 -8.47
N LYS A 247 -22.27 12.35 -8.99
CA LYS A 247 -21.55 13.61 -9.12
C LYS A 247 -22.49 14.77 -8.87
N ASP A 248 -22.06 15.70 -8.01
CA ASP A 248 -22.81 16.91 -7.67
C ASP A 248 -24.27 16.61 -7.22
N GLY A 249 -24.44 15.50 -6.48
CA GLY A 249 -25.73 15.01 -5.98
C GLY A 249 -26.63 14.32 -7.01
N LYS A 250 -26.14 14.09 -8.24
CA LYS A 250 -26.90 13.46 -9.33
C LYS A 250 -26.30 12.12 -9.74
N GLU A 251 -27.15 11.19 -10.12
CA GLU A 251 -26.74 9.90 -10.69
C GLU A 251 -26.38 10.04 -12.16
N HIS A 252 -25.27 9.43 -12.54
CA HIS A 252 -24.73 9.37 -13.89
C HIS A 252 -24.26 7.95 -14.19
N HIS A 253 -24.13 7.63 -15.47
CA HIS A 253 -23.54 6.37 -15.92
C HIS A 253 -22.69 6.58 -17.16
N VAL A 254 -21.73 5.67 -17.39
CA VAL A 254 -20.88 5.67 -18.57
C VAL A 254 -20.62 4.24 -19.04
N ALA A 255 -20.71 4.01 -20.36
CA ALA A 255 -20.43 2.70 -20.96
C ALA A 255 -18.94 2.52 -21.25
N ALA A 256 -18.44 1.29 -21.12
CA ALA A 256 -17.04 0.97 -21.37
C ALA A 256 -16.86 -0.43 -21.99
N GLU A 257 -15.84 -0.59 -22.83
CA GLU A 257 -15.41 -1.93 -23.27
C GLU A 257 -14.67 -2.68 -22.14
N VAL A 258 -13.83 -1.97 -21.39
CA VAL A 258 -13.11 -2.48 -20.22
C VAL A 258 -13.32 -1.53 -19.03
N ILE A 259 -13.51 -2.09 -17.83
CA ILE A 259 -13.57 -1.34 -16.58
C ILE A 259 -12.44 -1.81 -15.66
N ALA A 260 -11.70 -0.88 -15.06
CA ALA A 260 -10.67 -1.15 -14.06
C ALA A 260 -11.00 -0.45 -12.73
N LEU A 261 -11.31 -1.24 -11.71
CA LEU A 261 -11.52 -0.78 -10.33
C LEU A 261 -10.17 -0.63 -9.63
N GLY A 262 -9.68 0.60 -9.52
CA GLY A 262 -8.45 0.92 -8.80
C GLY A 262 -8.68 1.81 -7.57
N THR A 263 -9.84 1.62 -6.92
CA THR A 263 -10.10 2.18 -5.59
C THR A 263 -9.37 1.34 -4.52
N ASN A 264 -9.50 1.69 -3.24
CA ASN A 264 -8.94 0.85 -2.18
C ASN A 264 -9.78 -0.44 -1.98
N ALA A 265 -9.27 -1.38 -1.20
CA ALA A 265 -9.92 -2.67 -0.95
C ALA A 265 -11.39 -2.52 -0.50
N LEU A 266 -11.71 -1.53 0.33
CA LEU A 266 -13.06 -1.30 0.84
C LEU A 266 -14.03 -0.94 -0.27
N PHE A 267 -13.67 0.03 -1.10
CA PHE A 267 -14.57 0.56 -2.13
C PHE A 267 -14.66 -0.36 -3.35
N ASN A 268 -13.60 -1.11 -3.68
CA ASN A 268 -13.67 -2.12 -4.73
C ASN A 268 -14.71 -3.20 -4.35
N ALA A 269 -14.63 -3.73 -3.14
CA ALA A 269 -15.61 -4.69 -2.64
C ALA A 269 -17.03 -4.10 -2.60
N ASN A 270 -17.19 -2.88 -2.10
CA ASN A 270 -18.49 -2.21 -2.04
C ASN A 270 -19.13 -2.05 -3.43
N ILE A 271 -18.37 -1.59 -4.42
CA ILE A 271 -18.85 -1.43 -5.80
C ILE A 271 -19.28 -2.77 -6.36
N LEU A 272 -18.48 -3.83 -6.20
CA LEU A 272 -18.82 -5.17 -6.67
C LEU A 272 -20.11 -5.70 -6.01
N LEU A 273 -20.23 -5.60 -4.68
CA LEU A 273 -21.41 -6.05 -3.95
C LEU A 273 -22.68 -5.29 -4.36
N ASN A 274 -22.58 -3.96 -4.50
CA ASN A 274 -23.69 -3.13 -5.01
C ASN A 274 -24.07 -3.42 -6.46
N SER A 275 -23.16 -4.04 -7.23
CA SER A 275 -23.40 -4.45 -8.62
C SER A 275 -24.12 -5.80 -8.71
N GLY A 276 -24.37 -6.46 -7.57
CA GLY A 276 -24.95 -7.81 -7.53
C GLY A 276 -23.93 -8.92 -7.78
N ASP A 277 -22.64 -8.64 -7.56
CA ASP A 277 -21.62 -9.69 -7.65
C ASP A 277 -21.93 -10.85 -6.68
N SER A 278 -21.84 -12.07 -7.22
CA SER A 278 -22.30 -13.28 -6.53
C SER A 278 -21.15 -14.15 -6.02
N ASN A 279 -19.90 -13.72 -6.24
CA ASN A 279 -18.74 -14.46 -5.76
C ASN A 279 -18.72 -14.48 -4.21
N PRO A 280 -18.68 -15.67 -3.56
CA PRO A 280 -18.78 -15.78 -2.11
C PRO A 280 -17.60 -15.16 -1.35
N PHE A 281 -16.49 -14.84 -2.04
CA PHE A 281 -15.31 -14.22 -1.45
C PHE A 281 -15.31 -12.69 -1.56
N THR A 282 -16.20 -12.10 -2.37
CA THR A 282 -16.26 -10.65 -2.52
C THR A 282 -16.60 -9.99 -1.18
N GLY A 283 -15.78 -9.03 -0.78
CA GLY A 283 -15.84 -8.37 0.52
C GLY A 283 -15.22 -9.18 1.66
N LYS A 284 -14.89 -10.46 1.51
CA LYS A 284 -14.40 -11.31 2.60
C LYS A 284 -12.88 -11.26 2.78
N GLY A 285 -12.45 -11.42 4.02
CA GLY A 285 -11.04 -11.33 4.37
C GLY A 285 -10.53 -9.92 4.09
N ILE A 286 -11.17 -8.90 4.66
CA ILE A 286 -10.55 -7.57 4.77
C ILE A 286 -9.62 -7.58 5.99
N GLY A 287 -8.46 -6.94 5.90
CA GLY A 287 -7.54 -6.84 7.03
C GLY A 287 -6.31 -6.01 6.73
N GLU A 288 -5.31 -6.13 7.59
CA GLU A 288 -4.00 -5.50 7.46
C GLU A 288 -2.95 -6.25 8.29
N GLN A 289 -1.68 -5.86 8.16
CA GLN A 289 -0.61 -6.29 9.06
C GLN A 289 -0.82 -5.74 10.48
N ILE A 290 -0.18 -6.35 11.47
CA ILE A 290 -0.13 -5.79 12.84
C ILE A 290 1.21 -5.10 13.04
N GLY A 291 1.22 -3.87 13.56
CA GLY A 291 2.46 -3.22 13.96
C GLY A 291 2.58 -3.09 15.48
N LEU A 292 3.81 -3.14 15.98
CA LEU A 292 4.15 -2.95 17.39
C LEU A 292 5.42 -2.10 17.52
N GLN A 293 5.46 -1.18 18.49
CA GLN A 293 6.69 -0.45 18.80
C GLN A 293 7.51 -1.17 19.87
N ALA A 294 8.83 -1.27 19.64
CA ALA A 294 9.82 -1.65 20.65
C ALA A 294 10.80 -0.49 20.88
N SER A 295 10.80 0.06 22.09
CA SER A 295 11.74 1.09 22.55
C SER A 295 12.93 0.41 23.24
N VAL A 296 14.13 0.59 22.72
CA VAL A 296 15.35 -0.07 23.21
C VAL A 296 16.26 0.98 23.83
N TYR A 297 16.47 0.88 25.13
CA TYR A 297 17.31 1.77 25.92
C TYR A 297 18.74 1.22 25.93
N LEU A 298 19.70 2.08 25.63
CA LEU A 298 21.09 1.70 25.39
C LEU A 298 22.01 2.23 26.49
N ASP A 299 23.03 1.46 26.86
CA ASP A 299 24.11 1.91 27.73
C ASP A 299 25.26 2.46 26.87
N ASN A 300 25.70 3.68 27.19
CA ASN A 300 26.86 4.34 26.55
C ASN A 300 26.91 4.30 25.00
N LEU A 301 25.75 4.20 24.34
CA LEU A 301 25.63 4.24 22.88
C LEU A 301 24.55 5.23 22.47
N GLU A 302 24.95 6.26 21.72
CA GLU A 302 24.02 7.22 21.14
C GLU A 302 23.52 6.74 19.78
N ASN A 303 22.20 6.81 19.58
CA ASN A 303 21.58 6.59 18.29
C ASN A 303 21.43 7.94 17.55
N VAL A 304 22.32 8.19 16.59
CA VAL A 304 22.34 9.42 15.79
C VAL A 304 22.51 9.12 14.31
N GLY A 305 22.17 10.10 13.47
CA GLY A 305 22.19 9.98 12.02
C GLY A 305 20.85 9.51 11.47
N GLY A 306 20.88 8.75 10.37
CA GLY A 306 19.68 8.41 9.62
C GLY A 306 19.19 9.58 8.76
N SER A 307 18.90 9.34 7.48
CA SER A 307 18.43 10.40 6.56
C SER A 307 16.94 10.30 6.22
N THR A 308 16.19 9.46 6.94
CA THR A 308 14.75 9.31 6.76
C THR A 308 14.05 8.86 8.04
N TRP A 309 12.70 8.90 8.08
CA TRP A 309 11.90 8.44 9.22
C TRP A 309 12.06 6.95 9.51
N VAL A 310 12.14 6.13 8.46
CA VAL A 310 12.43 4.70 8.56
C VAL A 310 13.70 4.44 7.76
N SER A 311 14.81 4.27 8.47
CA SER A 311 16.17 4.24 7.90
C SER A 311 16.59 2.86 7.41
N ALA A 312 16.10 1.80 8.04
CA ALA A 312 16.56 0.43 7.79
C ALA A 312 15.45 -0.61 7.97
N ASN A 313 15.62 -1.74 7.29
CA ASN A 313 14.78 -2.92 7.42
C ASN A 313 15.61 -4.13 7.86
N GLY A 314 15.15 -4.82 8.91
CA GLY A 314 15.66 -6.08 9.41
C GLY A 314 14.76 -7.25 9.03
N TYR A 315 15.36 -8.31 8.51
CA TYR A 315 14.70 -9.49 7.95
C TYR A 315 14.96 -10.77 8.76
N MET A 316 15.58 -10.66 9.94
CA MET A 316 16.00 -11.80 10.77
C MET A 316 14.84 -12.73 11.19
N LEU A 317 13.60 -12.23 11.21
CA LEU A 317 12.38 -13.04 11.43
C LEU A 317 11.35 -12.87 10.30
N TYR A 318 11.76 -12.31 9.16
CA TYR A 318 10.88 -12.15 8.01
C TYR A 318 10.60 -13.50 7.34
N ASP A 319 11.58 -14.40 7.31
CA ASP A 319 11.42 -15.69 6.66
C ASP A 319 12.08 -16.83 7.45
N GLY A 320 11.53 -18.04 7.28
CA GLY A 320 12.01 -19.25 7.95
C GLY A 320 10.90 -20.27 8.21
N ASP A 321 11.29 -21.48 8.63
CA ASP A 321 10.37 -22.58 8.94
C ASP A 321 9.35 -22.23 10.02
N HIS A 322 9.67 -21.29 10.91
CA HIS A 322 8.77 -20.83 11.97
C HIS A 322 7.45 -20.26 11.44
N ARG A 323 7.41 -19.84 10.17
CA ARG A 323 6.18 -19.33 9.54
C ARG A 323 5.07 -20.36 9.44
N LYS A 324 5.34 -21.66 9.68
CA LYS A 324 4.32 -22.70 9.91
C LYS A 324 3.49 -22.44 11.16
N ASP A 325 4.11 -21.87 12.19
CA ASP A 325 3.57 -21.79 13.54
C ASP A 325 3.15 -20.36 13.91
N PHE A 326 3.94 -19.35 13.50
CA PHE A 326 3.69 -17.95 13.83
C PHE A 326 4.20 -16.97 12.77
N ALA A 327 3.60 -15.78 12.75
CA ALA A 327 3.83 -14.77 11.72
C ALA A 327 5.29 -14.35 11.53
N ALA A 328 5.64 -14.15 10.26
CA ALA A 328 6.83 -13.39 9.87
C ALA A 328 6.79 -11.97 10.42
N CYS A 329 7.97 -11.36 10.59
CA CYS A 329 8.10 -9.98 11.01
C CYS A 329 9.18 -9.22 10.23
N LEU A 330 8.80 -8.04 9.73
CA LEU A 330 9.72 -7.02 9.23
C LEU A 330 10.02 -6.04 10.35
N MET A 331 11.31 -5.89 10.69
CA MET A 331 11.75 -4.91 11.68
C MET A 331 12.14 -3.60 10.98
N GLU A 332 11.45 -2.51 11.25
CA GLU A 332 11.73 -1.18 10.72
C GLU A 332 12.44 -0.33 11.77
N SER A 333 13.63 0.17 11.45
CA SER A 333 14.29 1.17 12.30
C SER A 333 13.52 2.48 12.24
N ASN A 334 13.03 2.96 13.39
CA ASN A 334 12.23 4.17 13.49
C ASN A 334 13.07 5.31 14.04
N ASN A 335 13.44 6.23 13.15
CA ASN A 335 14.27 7.39 13.43
C ASN A 335 13.45 8.66 13.76
N ALA A 336 12.18 8.49 14.13
CA ALA A 336 11.43 9.59 14.73
C ALA A 336 12.09 10.05 16.05
N PRO A 337 12.02 11.34 16.40
CA PRO A 337 12.71 11.89 17.56
C PRO A 337 12.03 11.44 18.87
N TYR A 338 12.42 10.27 19.37
CA TYR A 338 12.09 9.82 20.71
C TYR A 338 13.25 10.13 21.65
N PHE A 339 12.94 10.69 22.82
CA PHE A 339 13.93 11.03 23.81
C PHE A 339 13.82 10.12 25.03
N ARG A 340 14.96 9.57 25.45
CA ARG A 340 15.08 8.96 26.78
C ARG A 340 15.15 10.08 27.82
N MET A 341 14.20 10.14 28.75
CA MET A 341 14.06 11.31 29.64
C MET A 341 15.12 11.42 30.74
N GLU A 342 15.94 10.39 30.94
CA GLU A 342 17.05 10.42 31.89
C GLU A 342 18.13 11.44 31.49
N ARG A 343 18.55 12.26 32.45
CA ARG A 343 19.55 13.32 32.22
C ARG A 343 20.84 12.74 31.65
N GLY A 344 21.30 13.30 30.54
CA GLY A 344 22.54 12.88 29.87
C GLY A 344 22.40 11.67 28.97
N LYS A 345 21.20 11.04 28.88
CA LYS A 345 20.98 9.84 28.07
C LYS A 345 19.95 10.03 26.94
N TRP A 346 19.60 11.27 26.58
CA TRP A 346 18.51 11.59 25.66
C TRP A 346 18.56 10.86 24.32
N ARG A 347 19.77 10.61 23.80
CA ARG A 347 20.03 9.92 22.53
C ARG A 347 20.32 8.43 22.69
N HIS A 348 20.31 7.90 23.91
CA HIS A 348 20.65 6.51 24.22
C HIS A 348 19.40 5.63 24.14
N ILE A 349 18.68 5.77 23.03
CA ILE A 349 17.44 5.07 22.73
C ILE A 349 17.32 4.88 21.22
N VAL A 350 16.86 3.71 20.80
CA VAL A 350 16.44 3.42 19.43
C VAL A 350 15.04 2.82 19.48
N ASN A 351 14.24 3.11 18.45
CA ASN A 351 12.91 2.54 18.33
C ASN A 351 12.86 1.66 17.10
N PHE A 352 12.22 0.51 17.24
CA PHE A 352 11.87 -0.35 16.13
C PHE A 352 10.35 -0.43 16.01
N ARG A 353 9.85 -0.28 14.80
CA ARG A 353 8.50 -0.72 14.45
C ARG A 353 8.61 -2.17 13.96
N LEU A 354 7.82 -3.06 14.53
CA LEU A 354 7.79 -4.48 14.22
C LEU A 354 6.49 -4.75 13.49
N VAL A 355 6.55 -5.01 12.19
CA VAL A 355 5.37 -5.25 11.34
C VAL A 355 5.22 -6.76 11.13
N PHE A 356 4.07 -7.31 11.48
CA PHE A 356 3.78 -8.74 11.49
C PHE A 356 2.86 -9.14 10.34
N GLU A 357 3.18 -10.28 9.74
CA GLU A 357 2.31 -10.94 8.78
C GLU A 357 0.94 -11.26 9.39
N ASP A 358 -0.11 -11.22 8.57
CA ASP A 358 -1.43 -11.72 8.95
C ASP A 358 -2.11 -12.46 7.77
N LEU A 359 -3.18 -13.19 8.06
CA LEU A 359 -3.90 -14.02 7.11
C LEU A 359 -5.35 -13.54 6.95
N PRO A 360 -5.91 -13.52 5.72
CA PRO A 360 -7.29 -13.13 5.52
C PRO A 360 -8.28 -13.98 6.34
N GLN A 361 -9.08 -13.33 7.18
CA GLN A 361 -10.10 -13.98 8.01
C GLN A 361 -11.50 -13.81 7.40
N ALA A 362 -12.22 -14.90 7.15
CA ALA A 362 -13.55 -14.82 6.53
C ALA A 362 -14.60 -14.07 7.37
N HIS A 363 -14.41 -14.01 8.69
CA HIS A 363 -15.26 -13.26 9.61
C HIS A 363 -14.99 -11.75 9.59
N ASN A 364 -13.90 -11.31 8.95
CA ASN A 364 -13.64 -9.91 8.63
C ASN A 364 -14.15 -9.64 7.21
N TYR A 365 -15.08 -8.71 7.05
CA TYR A 365 -15.65 -8.44 5.74
C TYR A 365 -16.19 -7.03 5.55
N VAL A 366 -16.32 -6.65 4.27
CA VAL A 366 -17.04 -5.47 3.80
C VAL A 366 -18.46 -5.88 3.42
N ALA A 367 -19.45 -5.05 3.76
CA ALA A 367 -20.85 -5.19 3.38
C ALA A 367 -21.39 -3.87 2.80
N THR A 368 -22.49 -3.97 2.07
CA THR A 368 -23.23 -2.80 1.55
C THR A 368 -24.09 -2.17 2.64
N THR A 369 -24.34 -0.88 2.53
CA THR A 369 -25.28 -0.13 3.39
C THR A 369 -26.44 0.43 2.56
N ALA A 370 -27.39 1.11 3.21
CA ALA A 370 -28.44 1.83 2.50
C ALA A 370 -27.87 2.99 1.64
N ASP A 371 -26.77 3.60 2.09
CA ASP A 371 -25.99 4.54 1.27
C ASP A 371 -24.98 3.74 0.44
N ARG A 372 -25.30 3.47 -0.82
CA ARG A 372 -24.43 2.72 -1.74
C ARG A 372 -23.02 3.30 -1.87
N THR A 373 -22.79 4.55 -1.47
CA THR A 373 -21.48 5.18 -1.48
C THR A 373 -20.62 4.89 -0.26
N LYS A 374 -21.17 4.26 0.79
CA LYS A 374 -20.50 4.01 2.07
C LYS A 374 -20.51 2.51 2.40
N PRO A 375 -19.35 1.82 2.35
CA PRO A 375 -19.26 0.45 2.83
C PRO A 375 -19.44 0.36 4.34
N ALA A 376 -20.00 -0.75 4.82
CA ALA A 376 -19.90 -1.19 6.20
C ALA A 376 -18.71 -2.14 6.37
N ILE A 377 -17.89 -1.89 7.38
CA ILE A 377 -16.68 -2.67 7.64
C ILE A 377 -16.84 -3.42 8.95
N HIS A 378 -16.77 -4.75 8.87
CA HIS A 378 -16.80 -5.65 10.02
C HIS A 378 -15.41 -6.26 10.21
N PHE A 379 -14.66 -5.74 11.18
CA PHE A 379 -13.35 -6.26 11.55
C PHE A 379 -13.39 -6.73 13.01
N LYS A 380 -13.32 -8.04 13.25
CA LYS A 380 -13.43 -8.65 14.59
C LYS A 380 -12.09 -8.88 15.26
N GLY A 381 -10.99 -8.77 14.53
CA GLY A 381 -9.64 -8.93 15.05
C GLY A 381 -8.69 -9.56 14.03
N HIS A 382 -7.43 -9.63 14.42
CA HIS A 382 -6.37 -10.30 13.66
C HIS A 382 -6.37 -11.81 13.92
N SER A 383 -5.68 -12.57 13.07
CA SER A 383 -5.55 -14.01 13.27
C SER A 383 -4.73 -14.37 14.52
N GLU A 384 -5.02 -15.52 15.13
CA GLU A 384 -4.18 -16.06 16.20
C GLU A 384 -2.72 -16.28 15.74
N TYR A 385 -2.53 -16.57 14.45
CA TYR A 385 -1.21 -16.71 13.83
C TYR A 385 -0.36 -15.44 13.95
N ALA A 386 -0.97 -14.29 13.65
CA ALA A 386 -0.32 -12.98 13.80
C ALA A 386 -0.03 -12.65 15.26
N MET A 387 -0.98 -12.93 16.16
CA MET A 387 -0.80 -12.72 17.61
C MET A 387 0.34 -13.58 18.19
N ARG A 388 0.48 -14.84 17.76
CA ARG A 388 1.65 -15.66 18.14
C ARG A 388 2.96 -15.09 17.63
N GLY A 389 2.96 -14.43 16.47
CA GLY A 389 4.14 -13.75 15.93
C GLY A 389 4.66 -12.65 16.85
N ILE A 390 3.76 -11.85 17.41
CA ILE A 390 4.09 -10.79 18.38
C ILE A 390 4.79 -11.37 19.61
N GLU A 391 4.19 -12.39 20.23
CA GLU A 391 4.75 -12.99 21.46
C GLU A 391 6.10 -13.67 21.20
N ASN A 392 6.27 -14.34 20.05
CA ASN A 392 7.55 -14.92 19.66
C ASN A 392 8.61 -13.85 19.38
N MET A 393 8.25 -12.74 18.74
CA MET A 393 9.18 -11.64 18.51
C MET A 393 9.62 -11.00 19.82
N LYS A 394 8.71 -10.76 20.79
CA LYS A 394 9.09 -10.25 22.12
C LYS A 394 10.13 -11.14 22.81
N ALA A 395 9.98 -12.47 22.69
CA ALA A 395 10.93 -13.43 23.26
C ALA A 395 12.28 -13.47 22.51
N LYS A 396 12.29 -13.29 21.18
CA LYS A 396 13.49 -13.39 20.34
C LYS A 396 14.27 -12.08 20.20
N LEU A 397 13.61 -10.93 20.33
CA LEU A 397 14.22 -9.62 20.10
C LEU A 397 15.47 -9.37 20.97
N PRO A 398 15.53 -9.74 22.27
CA PRO A 398 16.75 -9.56 23.06
C PRO A 398 17.98 -10.28 22.45
N GLY A 399 17.79 -11.47 21.88
CA GLY A 399 18.86 -12.20 21.19
C GLY A 399 19.30 -11.52 19.90
N ILE A 400 18.33 -11.00 19.13
CA ILE A 400 18.58 -10.23 17.89
C ILE A 400 19.33 -8.92 18.19
N LEU A 401 19.14 -8.34 19.37
CA LEU A 401 19.80 -7.08 19.76
C LEU A 401 21.03 -7.31 20.64
N SER A 402 21.52 -8.54 20.77
CA SER A 402 22.66 -8.88 21.65
C SER A 402 23.99 -8.23 21.24
N CYS A 403 24.12 -7.78 19.99
CA CYS A 403 25.25 -6.99 19.51
C CYS A 403 25.23 -5.51 19.98
N LEU A 404 24.13 -5.06 20.61
CA LEU A 404 23.97 -3.72 21.16
C LEU A 404 24.08 -3.75 22.69
N PRO A 405 24.54 -2.66 23.33
CA PRO A 405 24.56 -2.53 24.78
C PRO A 405 23.15 -2.22 25.31
N VAL A 406 22.22 -3.19 25.23
CA VAL A 406 20.82 -3.01 25.64
C VAL A 406 20.70 -3.03 27.17
N GLU A 407 20.20 -1.94 27.76
CA GLU A 407 19.83 -1.89 29.18
C GLU A 407 18.43 -2.46 29.41
N LYS A 408 17.49 -2.12 28.51
CA LYS A 408 16.07 -2.44 28.65
C LYS A 408 15.36 -2.35 27.30
N ILE A 409 14.34 -3.19 27.12
CA ILE A 409 13.40 -3.12 26.00
C ILE A 409 12.00 -2.90 26.56
N GLU A 410 11.27 -1.93 26.03
CA GLU A 410 9.84 -1.71 26.30
C GLU A 410 9.04 -1.95 25.02
N PHE A 411 7.94 -2.67 25.15
CA PHE A 411 6.99 -2.87 24.06
C PHE A 411 5.75 -2.02 24.33
N ALA A 412 5.31 -1.27 23.31
CA ALA A 412 4.03 -0.59 23.34
C ALA A 412 2.87 -1.60 23.15
N GLU A 413 1.63 -1.12 23.19
CA GLU A 413 0.51 -1.88 22.65
C GLU A 413 0.57 -1.94 21.12
N PRO A 414 0.00 -2.98 20.47
CA PRO A 414 -0.13 -3.02 19.02
C PRO A 414 -0.84 -1.77 18.49
N TYR A 415 -0.37 -1.25 17.35
CA TYR A 415 -1.00 -0.09 16.72
C TYR A 415 -2.43 -0.42 16.27
N GLU A 416 -3.31 0.58 16.33
CA GLU A 416 -4.68 0.44 15.83
C GLU A 416 -4.72 0.17 14.32
N SER A 417 -3.73 0.66 13.56
CA SER A 417 -3.62 0.43 12.13
C SER A 417 -2.21 0.72 11.59
N GLU A 418 -1.78 -0.08 10.62
CA GLU A 418 -0.62 0.16 9.75
C GLU A 418 -1.00 0.97 8.49
N ALA A 419 -2.27 1.36 8.34
CA ALA A 419 -2.81 2.06 7.17
C ALA A 419 -2.66 1.28 5.85
N HIS A 420 -2.55 -0.06 5.93
CA HIS A 420 -2.44 -0.94 4.78
C HIS A 420 -3.73 -1.73 4.63
N ILE A 421 -4.68 -1.23 3.83
CA ILE A 421 -5.97 -1.90 3.65
C ILE A 421 -5.82 -3.03 2.62
N LEU A 422 -5.92 -4.29 3.04
CA LEU A 422 -5.64 -5.47 2.22
C LEU A 422 -6.83 -6.43 2.14
N GLY A 423 -6.87 -7.26 1.09
CA GLY A 423 -7.86 -8.32 0.92
C GLY A 423 -9.23 -7.84 0.42
N SER A 424 -10.32 -8.53 0.74
CA SER A 424 -11.70 -8.31 0.22
C SER A 424 -11.96 -8.66 -1.26
N THR A 425 -10.93 -8.72 -2.11
CA THR A 425 -11.03 -9.10 -3.53
C THR A 425 -9.88 -10.01 -3.94
N ARG A 426 -9.49 -10.93 -3.05
CA ARG A 426 -8.24 -11.72 -3.16
C ARG A 426 -8.12 -12.47 -4.49
N MET A 427 -6.90 -12.54 -5.00
CA MET A 427 -6.55 -13.33 -6.16
C MET A 427 -6.42 -14.81 -5.82
N SER A 428 -6.75 -15.66 -6.80
CA SER A 428 -6.71 -17.12 -6.70
C SER A 428 -6.52 -17.78 -8.07
N LYS A 429 -6.17 -19.07 -8.07
CA LYS A 429 -6.08 -19.86 -9.32
C LYS A 429 -7.45 -20.12 -9.93
N THR A 430 -8.49 -20.25 -9.11
CA THR A 430 -9.86 -20.56 -9.55
C THR A 430 -10.90 -19.69 -8.87
N ALA A 431 -12.06 -19.56 -9.51
CA ALA A 431 -13.23 -18.83 -8.99
C ALA A 431 -13.78 -19.37 -7.67
N THR A 432 -13.47 -20.63 -7.33
CA THR A 432 -13.93 -21.28 -6.08
C THR A 432 -13.02 -20.96 -4.89
N GLU A 433 -11.92 -20.24 -5.10
CA GLU A 433 -10.95 -19.92 -4.05
C GLU A 433 -10.74 -18.42 -3.84
N GLY A 434 -11.26 -17.56 -4.73
CA GLY A 434 -11.08 -16.11 -4.67
C GLY A 434 -11.91 -15.37 -5.71
N VAL A 435 -11.65 -14.06 -5.83
CA VAL A 435 -12.47 -13.12 -6.62
C VAL A 435 -11.89 -12.89 -8.01
N ILE A 436 -10.57 -12.81 -8.10
CA ILE A 436 -9.86 -12.46 -9.33
C ILE A 436 -8.73 -13.44 -9.66
N ASP A 437 -8.29 -13.45 -10.91
CA ASP A 437 -7.21 -14.29 -11.41
C ASP A 437 -5.81 -13.64 -11.24
N SER A 438 -4.78 -14.29 -11.80
CA SER A 438 -3.38 -13.81 -11.77
C SER A 438 -3.13 -12.51 -12.55
N ARG A 439 -4.08 -12.07 -13.38
CA ARG A 439 -4.03 -10.83 -14.15
C ARG A 439 -4.92 -9.74 -13.54
N LEU A 440 -5.44 -9.99 -12.33
CA LEU A 440 -6.38 -9.13 -11.62
C LEU A 440 -7.73 -8.97 -12.34
N ILE A 441 -8.10 -9.93 -13.19
CA ILE A 441 -9.39 -9.95 -13.87
C ILE A 441 -10.38 -10.73 -13.01
N HIS A 442 -11.60 -10.21 -12.87
CA HIS A 442 -12.66 -10.90 -12.14
C HIS A 442 -13.00 -12.25 -12.78
N HIS A 443 -13.05 -13.31 -11.97
CA HIS A 443 -13.31 -14.68 -12.48
C HIS A 443 -14.64 -14.80 -13.23
N GLN A 444 -15.66 -14.02 -12.84
CA GLN A 444 -16.98 -14.02 -13.49
C GLN A 444 -17.12 -13.00 -14.63
N TYR A 445 -16.30 -11.94 -14.69
CA TYR A 445 -16.47 -10.84 -15.64
C TYR A 445 -15.17 -10.55 -16.41
N ARG A 446 -15.13 -10.97 -17.67
CA ARG A 446 -13.88 -11.05 -18.46
C ARG A 446 -13.23 -9.69 -18.77
N ASN A 447 -13.96 -8.60 -18.62
CA ASN A 447 -13.52 -7.24 -18.94
C ASN A 447 -13.45 -6.33 -17.70
N LEU A 448 -13.48 -6.92 -16.50
CA LEU A 448 -13.44 -6.21 -15.24
C LEU A 448 -12.13 -6.49 -14.50
N PHE A 449 -11.26 -5.49 -14.43
CA PHE A 449 -10.07 -5.53 -13.61
C PHE A 449 -10.38 -5.04 -12.20
N VAL A 450 -9.86 -5.71 -11.18
CA VAL A 450 -9.95 -5.30 -9.77
C VAL A 450 -8.55 -5.16 -9.22
N LEU A 451 -8.06 -3.92 -9.20
CA LEU A 451 -6.68 -3.57 -8.93
C LEU A 451 -6.46 -3.25 -7.44
N GLY A 452 -5.18 -3.04 -7.08
CA GLY A 452 -4.78 -2.57 -5.75
C GLY A 452 -4.62 -3.69 -4.74
N SER A 453 -4.34 -3.31 -3.50
CA SER A 453 -4.01 -4.24 -2.41
C SER A 453 -5.15 -5.17 -1.99
N GLY A 454 -6.37 -4.91 -2.48
CA GLY A 454 -7.48 -5.81 -2.24
C GLY A 454 -7.31 -7.20 -2.90
N SER A 455 -6.46 -7.25 -3.92
CA SER A 455 -6.07 -8.47 -4.64
C SER A 455 -5.19 -9.42 -3.83
N PHE A 456 -4.61 -8.99 -2.71
CA PHE A 456 -3.55 -9.76 -2.06
C PHE A 456 -4.09 -11.05 -1.44
N THR A 457 -3.41 -12.18 -1.70
CA THR A 457 -3.78 -13.49 -1.15
C THR A 457 -3.40 -13.63 0.33
N THR A 458 -2.34 -12.96 0.77
CA THR A 458 -1.82 -12.94 2.16
C THR A 458 -1.35 -11.53 2.54
N TYR A 459 -1.22 -11.24 3.84
CA TYR A 459 -0.79 -9.93 4.34
C TYR A 459 0.65 -10.00 4.84
N THR A 460 1.59 -10.12 3.91
CA THR A 460 3.04 -10.11 4.20
C THR A 460 3.45 -8.86 5.01
N PRO A 461 4.50 -8.95 5.85
CA PRO A 461 4.90 -7.84 6.71
C PRO A 461 5.54 -6.67 5.93
N ALA A 462 5.82 -6.81 4.64
CA ALA A 462 6.29 -5.72 3.79
C ALA A 462 5.16 -4.73 3.41
N ASN A 463 5.48 -3.44 3.30
CA ASN A 463 4.52 -2.43 2.84
C ASN A 463 4.00 -2.77 1.42
N PRO A 464 2.68 -2.65 1.18
CA PRO A 464 2.04 -3.22 -0.01
C PRO A 464 2.25 -2.41 -1.30
N THR A 465 2.63 -1.13 -1.19
CA THR A 465 2.55 -0.16 -2.29
C THR A 465 3.42 -0.51 -3.50
N LEU A 466 4.63 -1.01 -3.27
CA LEU A 466 5.51 -1.41 -4.35
C LEU A 466 4.91 -2.60 -5.11
N THR A 467 4.46 -3.63 -4.38
CA THR A 467 3.86 -4.84 -4.96
C THR A 467 2.56 -4.56 -5.70
N LEU A 468 1.63 -3.77 -5.14
CA LEU A 468 0.37 -3.46 -5.83
C LEU A 468 0.60 -2.64 -7.10
N SER A 469 1.66 -1.82 -7.14
CA SER A 469 2.03 -1.05 -8.33
C SER A 469 2.62 -1.97 -9.40
N ALA A 470 3.48 -2.92 -9.01
CA ALA A 470 4.07 -3.91 -9.91
C ALA A 470 3.01 -4.84 -10.50
N LEU A 471 2.07 -5.30 -9.68
CA LEU A 471 0.88 -6.05 -10.09
C LEU A 471 0.03 -5.29 -11.10
N SER A 472 -0.10 -3.98 -10.93
CA SER A 472 -0.90 -3.13 -11.83
C SER A 472 -0.22 -2.98 -13.21
N LEU A 473 1.12 -2.84 -13.24
CA LEU A 473 1.88 -2.91 -14.50
C LEU A 473 1.74 -4.30 -15.15
N HIS A 474 1.90 -5.37 -14.38
CA HIS A 474 1.78 -6.75 -14.86
C HIS A 474 0.40 -7.01 -15.47
N ALA A 475 -0.68 -6.63 -14.78
CA ALA A 475 -2.06 -6.83 -15.23
C ALA A 475 -2.33 -6.17 -16.60
N ALA A 476 -1.93 -4.91 -16.77
CA ALA A 476 -2.05 -4.21 -18.03
C ALA A 476 -1.16 -4.84 -19.12
N ASP A 477 0.10 -5.17 -18.79
CA ASP A 477 1.05 -5.72 -19.75
C ASP A 477 0.66 -7.10 -20.28
N LYS A 478 -0.01 -7.94 -19.48
CA LYS A 478 -0.43 -9.28 -19.91
C LYS A 478 -1.79 -9.31 -20.61
N SER A 479 -2.51 -8.19 -20.63
CA SER A 479 -3.90 -8.14 -21.11
C SER A 479 -4.09 -7.31 -22.37
N PHE A 480 -3.18 -6.36 -22.63
CA PHE A 480 -3.11 -5.52 -23.83
C PHE A 480 -1.72 -5.66 -24.44
#